data_AF-A0A9E4WAM5-F1
#
_entry.id   AF-A0A9E4WAM5-F1
#
_cell.length_a   1.000
_cell.length_b   1.000
_cell.length_c   1.000
_cell.angle_alpha   90.00
_cell.angle_beta   90.00
_cell.angle_gamma   90.00
#
_symmetry.space_group_name_H-M   'P 1'
#
loop_
_entity.id
_entity.type
_entity.pdbx_description
1 polymer ?
#
loop_
_entity_poly.entity_id
_entity_poly.type
_entity_poly.pdbx_seq_one_letter_code
_entity_poly.pdbx_strand_id
1 'polypeptide(L)'
;MATEQAYAHPEFLVDAAWVEAHKDDANVVIIDCDVDAGYNRGHIPGAALVPDNFEKNPDTGRVHLMNADQFAAMCQGLGIGDDSLVIAYDNAQSLTAARLWWALNTYGHSNVKVLNGGWRRWLTEGRAVSFERPQAPSGVKFTPKRDDSLFVSGDEL
;
A
#
# COMPACT_ATOMS: atom_id res chain seq x y z
N MET A 1 15.17 13.81 -24.52
CA MET A 1 13.85 13.24 -24.23
C MET A 1 14.06 11.74 -24.12
N ALA A 2 14.07 11.21 -22.89
CA ALA A 2 14.05 9.75 -22.73
C ALA A 2 12.67 9.29 -23.17
N THR A 3 12.63 8.35 -24.11
CA THR A 3 11.41 7.68 -24.55
C THR A 3 10.68 7.12 -23.33
N GLU A 4 9.45 7.57 -23.08
CA GLU A 4 8.53 6.88 -22.17
C GLU A 4 8.31 5.48 -22.72
N GLN A 5 9.07 4.52 -22.23
CA GLN A 5 8.76 3.13 -22.45
C GLN A 5 7.48 2.87 -21.65
N ALA A 6 6.37 2.68 -22.35
CA ALA A 6 5.10 2.34 -21.71
C ALA A 6 5.31 1.11 -20.83
N TYR A 7 4.91 1.19 -19.55
CA TYR A 7 4.93 0.06 -18.64
C TYR A 7 4.08 -1.08 -19.23
N ALA A 8 4.47 -2.34 -18.98
CA ALA A 8 3.69 -3.49 -19.43
C ALA A 8 2.30 -3.56 -18.77
N HIS A 9 2.21 -3.06 -17.53
CA HIS A 9 0.98 -3.01 -16.73
C HIS A 9 0.75 -1.61 -16.16
N PRO A 10 0.37 -0.62 -17.00
CA PRO A 10 0.11 0.74 -16.52
C PRO A 10 -1.10 0.81 -15.59
N GLU A 11 -2.00 -0.17 -15.63
CA GLU A 11 -3.18 -0.27 -14.78
C GLU A 11 -2.87 -0.42 -13.30
N PHE A 12 -1.68 -0.92 -12.93
CA PHE A 12 -1.24 -1.04 -11.53
C PHE A 12 -0.60 0.23 -10.99
N LEU A 13 -0.47 1.28 -11.82
CA LEU A 13 0.23 2.50 -11.47
C LEU A 13 -0.74 3.69 -11.44
N VAL A 14 -0.44 4.65 -10.55
CA VAL A 14 -0.95 6.02 -10.60
C VAL A 14 0.22 6.98 -10.58
N ASP A 15 0.07 8.16 -11.16
CA ASP A 15 1.04 9.24 -11.00
C ASP A 15 0.67 10.15 -9.82
N ALA A 16 1.60 11.02 -9.46
CA ALA A 16 1.41 11.94 -8.34
C ALA A 16 0.32 13.00 -8.61
N ALA A 17 0.03 13.31 -9.88
CA ALA A 17 -1.03 14.25 -10.23
C ALA A 17 -2.41 13.64 -9.97
N TRP A 18 -2.59 12.35 -10.30
CA TRP A 18 -3.78 11.60 -9.97
C TRP A 18 -3.99 11.54 -8.45
N VAL A 19 -2.94 11.21 -7.69
CA VAL A 19 -3.04 11.14 -6.22
C VAL A 19 -3.42 12.49 -5.62
N GLU A 20 -2.81 13.59 -6.06
CA GLU A 20 -3.18 14.94 -5.59
C GLU A 20 -4.66 15.27 -5.84
N ALA A 21 -5.20 14.84 -6.99
CA ALA A 21 -6.58 15.14 -7.36
C ALA A 21 -7.63 14.27 -6.64
N HIS A 22 -7.26 13.08 -6.15
CA HIS A 22 -8.20 12.09 -5.60
C HIS A 22 -7.89 11.70 -4.14
N LYS A 23 -6.84 12.25 -3.51
CA LYS A 23 -6.45 11.91 -2.13
C LYS A 23 -7.54 12.18 -1.08
N ASP A 24 -8.52 13.02 -1.40
CA ASP A 24 -9.64 13.37 -0.53
C ASP A 24 -10.94 12.63 -0.90
N ASP A 25 -10.90 11.73 -1.90
CA ASP A 25 -12.05 10.90 -2.27
C ASP A 25 -12.35 9.87 -1.17
N ALA A 26 -13.63 9.70 -0.84
CA ALA A 26 -14.05 8.91 0.31
C ALA A 26 -13.63 7.43 0.28
N ASN A 27 -13.38 6.88 -0.91
CA ASN A 27 -12.96 5.49 -1.09
C ASN A 27 -11.45 5.34 -1.36
N VAL A 28 -10.67 6.43 -1.42
CA VAL A 28 -9.23 6.36 -1.65
C VAL A 28 -8.50 6.27 -0.31
N VAL A 29 -7.64 5.27 -0.17
CA VAL A 29 -6.81 5.05 1.02
C VAL A 29 -5.36 5.06 0.60
N ILE A 30 -4.61 6.06 1.07
CA ILE A 30 -3.19 6.21 0.74
C ILE A 30 -2.37 5.56 1.86
N ILE A 31 -1.45 4.67 1.49
CA ILE A 31 -0.61 3.96 2.45
C ILE A 31 0.88 4.26 2.17
N ASP A 32 1.54 4.88 3.15
CA ASP A 32 3.00 4.96 3.21
C ASP A 32 3.53 3.62 3.73
N CYS A 33 4.31 2.95 2.89
CA CYS A 33 4.90 1.65 3.15
C CYS A 33 6.36 1.76 3.62
N ASP A 34 6.79 2.95 4.07
CA ASP A 34 8.11 3.16 4.68
C ASP A 34 8.10 2.72 6.16
N VAL A 35 9.25 2.76 6.85
CA VAL A 35 9.31 2.54 8.30
C VAL A 35 8.83 3.79 9.05
N ASP A 36 8.54 3.67 10.35
CA ASP A 36 8.04 4.81 11.15
C ASP A 36 8.96 6.05 11.07
N ALA A 37 10.28 5.85 11.12
CA ALA A 37 11.25 6.93 10.92
C ALA A 37 11.15 7.58 9.53
N GLY A 38 10.86 6.77 8.50
CA GLY A 38 10.57 7.23 7.15
C GLY A 38 9.30 8.05 7.13
N TYR A 39 8.19 7.53 7.62
CA TYR A 39 6.91 8.24 7.68
C TYR A 39 6.97 9.59 8.44
N ASN A 40 7.77 9.67 9.50
CA ASN A 40 7.96 10.88 10.29
C ASN A 40 8.78 11.98 9.59
N ARG A 41 9.38 11.71 8.42
CA ARG A 41 10.00 12.74 7.55
C ARG A 41 8.97 13.72 6.96
N GLY A 42 7.69 13.40 7.11
CA GLY A 42 6.59 13.94 6.33
C GLY A 42 6.09 12.90 5.33
N HIS A 43 4.80 12.96 5.02
CA HIS A 43 4.12 12.00 4.16
C HIS A 43 3.08 12.70 3.29
N ILE A 44 2.51 11.96 2.33
CA ILE A 44 1.41 12.47 1.51
C ILE A 44 0.22 12.78 2.43
N PRO A 45 -0.43 13.96 2.32
CA PRO A 45 -1.60 14.28 3.13
C PRO A 45 -2.67 13.18 3.06
N GLY A 46 -3.15 12.75 4.24
CA GLY A 46 -4.12 11.65 4.36
C GLY A 46 -3.53 10.24 4.34
N ALA A 47 -2.21 10.08 4.14
CA ALA A 47 -1.58 8.77 4.13
C ALA A 47 -1.50 8.15 5.54
N ALA A 48 -1.91 6.88 5.67
CA ALA A 48 -1.65 6.06 6.84
C ALA A 48 -0.33 5.29 6.70
N LEU A 49 0.33 5.01 7.82
CA LEU A 49 1.54 4.20 7.86
C LEU A 49 1.17 2.72 8.02
N VAL A 50 1.67 1.85 7.13
CA VAL A 50 1.55 0.40 7.36
C VAL A 50 2.38 -0.01 8.59
N PRO A 51 1.85 -0.84 9.51
CA PRO A 51 2.55 -1.16 10.76
C PRO A 51 3.79 -2.05 10.57
N ASP A 52 3.82 -2.88 9.51
CA ASP A 52 4.96 -3.72 9.15
C ASP A 52 5.03 -3.91 7.63
N ASN A 53 6.12 -3.45 7.02
CA ASN A 53 6.33 -3.45 5.57
C ASN A 53 6.61 -4.85 4.98
N PHE A 54 6.72 -5.87 5.83
CA PHE A 54 6.94 -7.26 5.41
C PHE A 54 5.76 -8.17 5.75
N GLU A 55 4.71 -7.62 6.39
CA GLU A 55 3.46 -8.27 6.80
C GLU A 55 3.68 -9.65 7.44
N LYS A 56 4.46 -9.71 8.53
CA LYS A 56 4.90 -10.97 9.15
C LYS A 56 3.76 -11.68 9.89
N ASN A 57 3.83 -13.01 9.96
CA ASN A 57 2.98 -13.80 10.86
C ASN A 57 3.72 -14.00 12.20
N PRO A 58 3.40 -13.21 13.25
CA PRO A 58 4.13 -13.23 14.52
C PRO A 58 3.99 -14.57 15.26
N ASP A 59 2.89 -15.29 15.06
CA ASP A 59 2.61 -16.55 15.75
C ASP A 59 3.51 -17.68 15.25
N THR A 60 3.99 -17.57 14.01
CA THR A 60 4.89 -18.55 13.39
C THR A 60 6.35 -18.12 13.40
N GLY A 61 6.62 -16.84 13.68
CA GLY A 61 7.95 -16.23 13.57
C GLY A 61 8.51 -16.19 12.15
N ARG A 62 7.69 -16.47 11.12
CA ARG A 62 8.12 -16.51 9.72
C ARG A 62 7.83 -15.18 9.02
N VAL A 63 8.69 -14.83 8.08
CA VAL A 63 8.55 -13.65 7.19
C VAL A 63 7.58 -13.96 6.03
N HIS A 64 6.46 -14.62 6.34
CA HIS A 64 5.34 -14.83 5.43
C HIS A 64 4.29 -13.76 5.65
N LEU A 65 3.22 -13.79 4.85
CA LEU A 65 2.01 -13.02 5.12
C LEU A 65 1.38 -13.38 6.48
N MET A 66 0.92 -12.35 7.20
CA MET A 66 -0.07 -12.43 8.28
C MET A 66 -1.17 -13.44 7.92
N ASN A 67 -1.77 -14.11 8.90
CA ASN A 67 -2.97 -14.91 8.63
C ASN A 67 -4.16 -14.01 8.21
N ALA A 68 -5.24 -14.61 7.71
CA ALA A 68 -6.38 -13.85 7.17
C ALA A 68 -6.99 -12.86 8.18
N ASP A 69 -7.15 -13.27 9.44
CA ASP A 69 -7.74 -12.45 10.50
C ASP A 69 -6.82 -11.28 10.89
N GLN A 70 -5.52 -11.54 11.01
CA GLN A 70 -4.50 -10.52 11.27
C GLN A 70 -4.43 -9.50 10.14
N PHE A 71 -4.44 -9.98 8.89
CA PHE A 71 -4.39 -9.11 7.71
C PHE A 71 -5.66 -8.26 7.59
N ALA A 72 -6.83 -8.84 7.84
CA ALA A 72 -8.10 -8.11 7.87
C ALA A 72 -8.11 -7.04 8.97
N ALA A 73 -7.63 -7.36 10.17
CA ALA A 73 -7.53 -6.40 11.27
C ALA A 73 -6.58 -5.24 10.93
N MET A 74 -5.44 -5.54 10.31
CA MET A 74 -4.48 -4.53 9.85
C MET A 74 -5.10 -3.63 8.77
N CYS A 75 -5.75 -4.20 7.75
CA CYS A 75 -6.43 -3.43 6.70
C CYS A 75 -7.50 -2.50 7.28
N GLN A 76 -8.39 -3.00 8.14
CA GLN A 76 -9.43 -2.19 8.78
C GLN A 76 -8.83 -1.08 9.66
N GLY A 77 -7.73 -1.38 10.37
CA GLY A 77 -7.00 -0.40 11.18
C GLY A 77 -6.29 0.69 10.36
N LEU A 78 -6.10 0.47 9.06
CA LEU A 78 -5.61 1.46 8.09
C LEU A 78 -6.74 2.16 7.31
N GLY A 79 -8.00 1.79 7.56
CA GLY A 79 -9.14 2.29 6.81
C GLY A 79 -9.39 1.61 5.46
N ILE A 80 -8.67 0.53 5.16
CA ILE A 80 -8.85 -0.26 3.93
C ILE A 80 -10.06 -1.18 4.13
N GLY A 81 -11.11 -0.92 3.35
CA GLY A 81 -12.31 -1.75 3.27
C GLY A 81 -12.45 -2.47 1.94
N ASP A 82 -13.51 -3.27 1.82
CA ASP A 82 -13.80 -4.10 0.64
C ASP A 82 -13.87 -3.29 -0.67
N ASP A 83 -14.40 -2.07 -0.62
CA ASP A 83 -14.60 -1.19 -1.79
C ASP A 83 -13.53 -0.07 -1.92
N SER A 84 -12.53 -0.07 -1.05
CA SER A 84 -11.46 0.93 -1.08
C SER A 84 -10.61 0.81 -2.34
N LEU A 85 -10.11 1.94 -2.84
CA LEU A 85 -8.97 2.01 -3.76
C LEU A 85 -7.72 2.32 -2.94
N VAL A 86 -6.81 1.35 -2.83
CA VAL A 86 -5.56 1.53 -2.09
C VAL A 86 -4.48 2.10 -3.01
N ILE A 87 -3.84 3.18 -2.58
CA ILE A 87 -2.65 3.72 -3.22
C ILE A 87 -1.45 3.50 -2.31
N ALA A 88 -0.62 2.51 -2.66
CA ALA A 88 0.61 2.20 -1.93
C ALA A 88 1.78 3.01 -2.47
N TYR A 89 2.60 3.58 -1.60
CA TYR A 89 3.86 4.21 -1.98
C TYR A 89 4.93 3.99 -0.92
N ASP A 90 6.19 4.22 -1.29
CA ASP A 90 7.32 4.19 -0.36
C ASP A 90 8.41 5.18 -0.80
N ASN A 91 9.51 5.19 -0.06
CA ASN A 91 10.78 5.83 -0.44
C ASN A 91 11.88 4.80 -0.75
N ALA A 92 11.49 3.62 -1.25
CA ALA A 92 12.35 2.45 -1.45
C ALA A 92 12.23 1.87 -2.86
N GLN A 93 12.03 2.73 -3.87
CA GLN A 93 11.86 2.32 -5.28
C GLN A 93 10.70 1.33 -5.47
N SER A 94 9.59 1.55 -4.76
CA SER A 94 8.39 0.70 -4.81
C SER A 94 8.58 -0.71 -4.23
N LEU A 95 9.68 -0.99 -3.53
CA LEU A 95 9.92 -2.31 -2.94
C LEU A 95 8.85 -2.71 -1.93
N THR A 96 8.58 -1.85 -0.94
CA THR A 96 7.62 -2.16 0.14
C THR A 96 6.20 -1.87 -0.31
N ALA A 97 6.01 -0.88 -1.18
CA ALA A 97 4.71 -0.63 -1.82
C ALA A 97 4.26 -1.83 -2.68
N ALA A 98 5.18 -2.43 -3.45
CA ALA A 98 4.88 -3.64 -4.22
C ALA A 98 4.60 -4.85 -3.32
N ARG A 99 5.26 -4.93 -2.16
CA ARG A 99 5.02 -5.98 -1.17
C ARG A 99 3.61 -5.91 -0.59
N LEU A 100 3.12 -4.71 -0.25
CA LEU A 100 1.73 -4.49 0.17
C LEU A 100 0.74 -4.74 -0.98
N TRP A 101 1.06 -4.28 -2.20
CA TRP A 101 0.26 -4.57 -3.40
C TRP A 101 0.07 -6.08 -3.59
N TRP A 102 1.15 -6.87 -3.51
CA TRP A 102 1.06 -8.33 -3.61
C TRP A 102 0.27 -8.94 -2.46
N ALA A 103 0.44 -8.44 -1.23
CA ALA A 103 -0.31 -8.90 -0.06
C ALA A 103 -1.81 -8.72 -0.23
N LEU A 104 -2.25 -7.53 -0.67
CA LEU A 104 -3.66 -7.22 -0.90
C LEU A 104 -4.25 -8.10 -2.00
N ASN A 105 -3.55 -8.28 -3.11
CA ASN A 105 -3.97 -9.19 -4.18
C ASN A 105 -4.07 -10.64 -3.70
N THR A 106 -3.12 -11.07 -2.86
CA THR A 106 -3.14 -12.40 -2.24
C THR A 106 -4.37 -12.63 -1.38
N TYR A 107 -4.90 -11.58 -0.76
CA TYR A 107 -6.15 -11.61 0.00
C TYR A 107 -7.37 -11.16 -0.82
N GLY A 108 -7.26 -11.15 -2.15
CA GLY A 108 -8.37 -10.90 -3.07
C GLY A 108 -8.82 -9.44 -3.17
N HIS A 109 -8.05 -8.50 -2.62
CA HIS A 109 -8.26 -7.07 -2.78
C HIS A 109 -7.38 -6.53 -3.92
N SER A 110 -7.90 -6.60 -5.14
CA SER A 110 -7.16 -6.20 -6.36
C SER A 110 -7.30 -4.72 -6.71
N ASN A 111 -8.14 -3.95 -6.00
CA ASN A 111 -8.29 -2.51 -6.19
C ASN A 111 -7.16 -1.72 -5.51
N VAL A 112 -5.93 -2.05 -5.89
CA VAL A 112 -4.71 -1.46 -5.33
C VAL A 112 -3.77 -1.03 -6.46
N LYS A 113 -3.17 0.15 -6.32
CA LYS A 113 -2.21 0.73 -7.25
C LYS A 113 -0.97 1.22 -6.51
N VAL A 114 0.15 1.29 -7.22
CA VAL A 114 1.42 1.82 -6.72
C VAL A 114 1.65 3.21 -7.28
N LEU A 115 2.05 4.16 -6.42
CA LEU A 115 2.46 5.50 -6.87
C LEU A 115 3.77 5.43 -7.67
N ASN A 116 3.69 5.72 -8.96
CA ASN A 116 4.82 5.70 -9.87
C ASN A 116 5.82 6.81 -9.52
N GLY A 117 7.01 6.41 -9.06
CA GLY A 117 8.07 7.30 -8.59
C GLY A 117 8.05 7.57 -7.08
N GLY A 118 7.03 7.08 -6.37
CA GLY A 118 6.92 7.08 -4.91
C GLY A 118 7.09 8.45 -4.26
N TRP A 119 7.56 8.43 -3.00
CA TRP A 119 7.79 9.61 -2.18
C TRP A 119 8.73 10.62 -2.84
N ARG A 120 9.81 10.14 -3.47
CA ARG A 120 10.80 11.00 -4.10
C ARG A 120 10.17 11.86 -5.19
N ARG A 121 9.33 11.28 -6.05
CA ARG A 121 8.66 12.02 -7.13
C ARG A 121 7.69 13.05 -6.56
N TRP A 122 6.89 12.66 -5.57
CA TRP A 122 5.96 13.56 -4.87
C TRP A 122 6.66 14.82 -4.37
N LEU A 123 7.78 14.67 -3.68
CA LEU A 123 8.58 15.80 -3.19
C LEU A 123 9.20 16.63 -4.30
N THR A 124 9.79 16.00 -5.31
CA THR A 124 10.47 16.73 -6.40
C THR A 124 9.51 17.54 -7.26
N GLU A 125 8.23 17.17 -7.29
CA GLU A 125 7.16 17.93 -7.95
C GLU A 125 6.59 19.06 -7.06
N GLY A 126 7.13 19.25 -5.85
CA GLY A 126 6.75 20.36 -4.96
C GLY A 126 5.35 20.22 -4.36
N ARG A 127 4.86 18.99 -4.22
CA ARG A 127 3.52 18.70 -3.68
C ARG A 127 3.47 18.85 -2.16
N ALA A 128 2.26 19.01 -1.63
CA ALA A 128 2.04 19.24 -0.20
C ALA A 128 2.51 18.03 0.64
N VAL A 129 2.98 18.31 1.85
CA VAL A 129 3.45 17.31 2.81
C VAL A 129 2.68 17.50 4.11
N SER A 130 2.28 16.39 4.73
CA SER A 130 1.66 16.36 6.05
C SER A 130 2.55 15.65 7.06
N PHE A 131 2.29 15.94 8.33
CA PHE A 131 2.82 15.23 9.50
C PHE A 131 1.69 14.66 10.36
N GLU A 132 0.43 14.85 9.95
CA GLU A 132 -0.76 14.41 10.66
C GLU A 132 -1.00 12.92 10.43
N ARG A 133 -1.22 12.17 11.51
CA ARG A 133 -1.61 10.76 11.42
C ARG A 133 -3.13 10.65 11.29
N PRO A 134 -3.67 10.22 10.14
CA PRO A 134 -5.11 10.06 9.99
C PRO A 134 -5.60 8.97 10.96
N GLN A 135 -6.79 9.20 11.52
CA GLN A 135 -7.50 8.16 12.25
C GLN A 135 -8.28 7.31 11.25
N ALA A 136 -8.17 5.98 11.38
CA ALA A 136 -8.96 5.08 10.56
C ALA A 136 -10.46 5.29 10.83
N PRO A 137 -11.31 5.32 9.78
CA PRO A 137 -12.74 5.39 9.95
C PRO A 137 -13.27 4.20 10.75
N SER A 138 -14.31 4.42 11.55
CA SER A 138 -14.99 3.33 12.24
C SER A 138 -15.88 2.55 11.28
N GLY A 139 -16.08 1.25 11.56
CA GLY A 139 -16.99 0.41 10.77
C GLY A 139 -16.47 -0.04 9.40
N VAL A 140 -15.17 0.17 9.12
CA VAL A 140 -14.52 -0.39 7.93
C VAL A 140 -14.50 -1.91 8.04
N LYS A 141 -14.93 -2.57 6.96
CA LYS A 141 -14.93 -4.03 6.85
C LYS A 141 -13.99 -4.46 5.72
N PHE A 142 -13.11 -5.40 6.03
CA PHE A 142 -12.26 -6.09 5.06
C PHE A 142 -12.52 -7.60 5.11
N THR A 143 -12.86 -8.18 3.97
CA THR A 143 -13.21 -9.59 3.81
C THR A 143 -12.11 -10.30 3.03
N PRO A 144 -11.13 -10.94 3.72
CA PRO A 144 -10.00 -11.58 3.07
C PRO A 144 -10.45 -12.80 2.25
N LYS A 145 -9.97 -12.88 1.00
CA LYS A 145 -10.15 -14.03 0.10
C LYS A 145 -8.78 -14.53 -0.34
N ARG A 146 -8.16 -15.32 0.53
CA ARG A 146 -6.80 -15.82 0.32
C ARG A 146 -6.72 -16.71 -0.91
N ASP A 147 -5.79 -16.41 -1.81
CA ASP A 147 -5.43 -17.25 -2.96
C ASP A 147 -4.04 -17.86 -2.75
N ASP A 148 -4.02 -19.16 -2.41
CA ASP A 148 -2.78 -19.88 -2.16
C ASP A 148 -1.98 -20.17 -3.44
N SER A 149 -2.55 -19.99 -4.64
CA SER A 149 -1.83 -20.16 -5.91
C SER A 149 -0.78 -19.06 -6.18
N LEU A 150 -0.86 -17.96 -5.43
CA LEU A 150 0.11 -16.86 -5.46
C LEU A 150 1.33 -17.11 -4.54
N PHE A 151 1.39 -18.28 -3.89
CA PHE A 151 2.54 -18.74 -3.11
C PHE A 151 3.21 -19.92 -3.79
N VAL A 152 4.53 -19.99 -3.59
CA VAL A 152 5.34 -21.17 -3.88
C VAL A 152 6.14 -21.45 -2.62
N SER A 153 6.06 -22.68 -2.11
CA SER A 153 6.86 -23.12 -0.97
C SER A 153 8.29 -23.43 -1.38
N GLY A 154 9.22 -23.41 -0.42
CA GLY A 154 10.63 -23.73 -0.71
C GLY A 154 10.84 -25.15 -1.23
N ASP A 155 9.92 -26.08 -0.91
CA ASP A 155 9.96 -27.46 -1.39
C ASP A 155 9.46 -27.60 -2.84
N GLU A 156 8.83 -26.55 -3.41
CA GLU A 156 8.28 -26.51 -4.76
C GLU A 156 9.18 -25.75 -5.76
N LEU A 157 10.33 -25.22 -5.30
CA LEU A 157 11.35 -24.56 -6.13
C LEU A 157 12.38 -25.57 -6.66
#